data_AF-A0A7L4JCQ7-F1
#
_entry.id   AF-A0A7L4JCQ7-F1
#
_cell.length_a   1.000
_cell.length_b   1.000
_cell.length_c   1.000
_cell.angle_alpha   90.00
_cell.angle_beta   90.00
_cell.angle_gamma   90.00
#
_symmetry.space_group_name_H-M   'P 1'
#
loop_
_entity.id
_entity.type
_entity.pdbx_description
1 polymer ?
#
loop_
_entity_poly.entity_id
_entity_poly.type
_entity_poly.pdbx_seq_one_letter_code
_entity_poly.pdbx_strand_id
1 'polypeptide(L)' 'GECGKGFRQRGSLNVHQKKNTGERPYECSQCGKRFLTKKKLLEHQQIHSEK' A
#
# COMPACT_ATOMS: atom_id res chain seq x y z
N GLY A 1 -1.04 29.44 4.70
CA GLY A 1 -1.88 28.76 5.69
C GLY A 1 -3.31 28.79 5.17
N GLU A 2 -4.18 27.81 5.37
CA GLU A 2 -4.22 26.72 6.34
C GLU A 2 -4.99 25.55 5.70
N CYS A 3 -4.42 24.34 5.69
CA CYS A 3 -5.13 23.13 5.25
C CYS A 3 -5.51 22.35 6.50
N GLY A 4 -6.78 22.49 6.93
CA GLY A 4 -7.28 21.94 8.19
C GLY A 4 -8.64 21.27 8.03
N LYS A 5 -8.61 19.93 8.09
CA LYS A 5 -9.62 19.05 8.70
C LYS A 5 -11.04 19.08 8.11
N GLY A 6 -11.31 18.09 7.25
CA GLY A 6 -12.66 17.71 6.84
C GLY A 6 -12.79 16.24 6.45
N PHE A 7 -12.15 15.32 7.19
CA PHE A 7 -12.39 13.87 7.06
C PHE A 7 -13.83 13.55 7.52
N ARG A 8 -14.82 13.79 6.64
CA ARG A 8 -16.25 13.56 6.93
C ARG A 8 -16.89 12.50 6.03
N GLN A 9 -16.14 11.45 5.68
CA GLN A 9 -16.67 10.30 4.95
C GLN A 9 -16.10 8.99 5.52
N ARG A 10 -16.48 8.69 6.76
CA ARG A 10 -16.08 7.47 7.48
C ARG A 10 -16.81 6.20 6.97
N GLY A 11 -17.63 6.30 5.92
CA GLY A 11 -18.39 5.18 5.34
C GLY A 11 -17.81 4.56 4.07
N SER A 12 -16.98 5.28 3.30
CA SER A 12 -16.59 4.84 1.94
C SER A 12 -15.13 4.42 1.80
N LEU A 13 -14.31 4.59 2.84
CA LEU A 13 -12.91 4.15 2.82
C LEU A 13 -12.76 2.63 2.95
N ASN A 14 -13.77 1.92 3.48
CA ASN A 14 -13.70 0.47 3.64
C ASN A 14 -13.95 -0.30 2.33
N VAL A 15 -14.59 0.32 1.34
CA VAL A 15 -14.88 -0.33 0.04
C VAL A 15 -13.73 -0.16 -0.95
N HIS A 16 -12.93 0.91 -0.86
CA HIS A 16 -11.74 1.04 -1.71
C HIS A 16 -10.66 -0.01 -1.36
N GLN A 17 -10.60 -0.44 -0.10
CA GLN A 17 -9.73 -1.53 0.34
C GLN A 17 -10.24 -2.92 -0.06
N LYS A 18 -11.57 -3.09 -0.20
CA LYS A 18 -12.18 -4.42 -0.42
C LYS A 18 -12.09 -4.91 -1.86
N LYS A 19 -11.78 -4.05 -2.83
CA LYS A 19 -11.61 -4.41 -4.25
C LYS A 19 -10.14 -4.62 -4.65
N ASN A 20 -9.30 -5.07 -3.72
CA ASN A 20 -7.98 -5.64 -4.05
C ASN A 20 -8.04 -7.17 -3.92
N THR A 21 -8.99 -7.80 -4.60
CA THR A 21 -9.15 -9.26 -4.74
C THR A 21 -8.11 -9.85 -5.70
N GLY A 22 -6.85 -9.53 -5.44
CA GLY A 22 -5.68 -10.20 -5.97
C GLY A 22 -4.71 -10.26 -4.82
N GLU A 23 -5.04 -11.08 -3.82
CA GLU A 23 -4.35 -11.16 -2.54
C GLU A 23 -2.87 -11.46 -2.77
N ARG A 24 -2.11 -10.38 -2.87
CA ARG A 24 -0.67 -10.37 -2.83
C ARG A 24 -0.35 -10.21 -1.34
N PRO A 25 -0.01 -11.31 -0.63
CA PRO A 25 0.17 -11.26 0.81
C PRO A 25 1.45 -10.52 1.20
N TYR A 26 2.34 -10.27 0.24
CA TYR A 26 3.62 -9.60 0.46
C TYR A 26 3.53 -8.14 0.04
N GLU A 27 3.50 -7.22 1.00
CA GLU A 27 3.48 -5.78 0.77
C GLU A 27 4.84 -5.15 1.06
N CYS A 28 5.27 -4.20 0.22
CA CYS A 28 6.45 -3.38 0.48
C CYS A 28 6.12 -2.26 1.46
N SER A 29 6.76 -2.26 2.63
CA SER A 29 6.55 -1.23 3.66
C SER A 29 7.00 0.18 3.25
N GLN A 30 7.82 0.32 2.20
CA GLN A 30 8.33 1.62 1.77
C GLN A 30 7.38 2.34 0.80
N CYS A 31 6.71 1.60 -0.08
CA CYS A 31 5.87 2.18 -1.15
C CYS A 31 4.46 1.58 -1.25
N GLY A 32 4.09 0.62 -0.40
CA GLY A 32 2.79 -0.05 -0.42
C GLY A 32 2.55 -1.00 -1.60
N LYS A 33 3.58 -1.27 -2.42
CA LYS A 33 3.45 -2.16 -3.59
C LYS A 33 3.31 -3.62 -3.13
N ARG A 34 2.34 -4.34 -3.68
CA ARG A 34 2.04 -5.73 -3.32
C ARG A 34 2.58 -6.73 -4.34
N PHE A 35 3.07 -7.87 -3.85
CA PHE A 35 3.70 -8.98 -4.59
C PHE A 35 3.07 -10.35 -4.25
N LEU A 36 3.06 -11.25 -5.23
CA LEU A 36 2.51 -12.61 -5.06
C LEU A 36 3.45 -13.53 -4.27
N THR A 37 4.76 -13.28 -4.29
CA THR A 37 5.77 -14.11 -3.63
C THR A 37 6.76 -13.29 -2.84
N LYS A 38 7.30 -13.87 -1.75
CA LYS A 38 8.33 -13.26 -0.92
C LYS A 38 9.59 -12.92 -1.73
N LYS A 39 10.01 -13.80 -2.66
CA LYS A 39 11.17 -13.57 -3.54
C LYS A 39 11.04 -12.27 -4.32
N LYS A 40 9.85 -12.00 -4.88
CA LYS A 40 9.59 -10.78 -5.64
C LYS A 40 9.51 -9.53 -4.78
N LEU A 41 9.02 -9.65 -3.54
CA LEU A 41 9.11 -8.57 -2.56
C LEU A 41 10.57 -8.24 -2.20
N LEU A 42 11.41 -9.26 -1.94
CA LEU A 42 12.81 -9.06 -1.58
C LEU A 42 13.64 -8.45 -2.71
N GLU A 43 13.51 -8.95 -3.93
CA GLU A 43 14.12 -8.36 -5.15
C GLU A 43 13.70 -6.90 -5.30
N HIS A 44 12.41 -6.61 -5.10
CA HIS A 44 11.91 -5.25 -5.12
C HIS A 44 12.48 -4.38 -4.00
N GLN A 45 12.71 -4.90 -2.79
CA GLN A 45 13.26 -4.12 -1.69
C GLN A 45 14.69 -3.63 -1.97
N GLN A 46 15.45 -4.31 -2.84
CA GLN A 46 16.79 -3.87 -3.21
C GLN A 46 16.81 -2.52 -3.90
N ILE A 47 15.76 -2.17 -4.66
CA ILE A 47 15.67 -0.86 -5.34
C ILE A 47 15.56 0.30 -4.35
N HIS A 48 15.01 0.03 -3.17
CA HIS A 48 14.91 1.03 -2.10
C HIS A 48 16.13 1.03 -1.19
N SER A 49 16.99 0.01 -1.31
CA SER A 49 18.27 -0.05 -0.61
C SER A 49 19.36 0.74 -1.34
N GLU A 50 19.07 1.32 -2.51
CA GLU A 50 19.93 2.28 -3.20
C GLU A 50 19.83 3.67 -2.52
N LYS A 51 20.18 3.73 -1.24
CA LYS A 51 21.14 4.68 -0.61
C LYS A 51 21.08 4.61 0.92
#